data_AF-F2JQK6-F1
#
_entry.id   AF-F2JQK6-F1
#
_cell.length_a   1.000
_cell.length_b   1.000
_cell.length_c   1.000
_cell.angle_alpha   90.00
_cell.angle_beta   90.00
_cell.angle_gamma   90.00
#
_symmetry.space_group_name_H-M   'P 1'
#
loop_
_entity.id
_entity.type
_entity.pdbx_description
1 polymer ?
#
loop_
_entity_poly.entity_id
_entity_poly.type
_entity_poly.pdbx_seq_one_letter_code
_entity_poly.pdbx_strand_id
1 'polypeptide(L)'
;MAMKYHSISSLSEKEIELLRTKAFFLVGLEDPFEKLGGEAILREKKMRVKFFEGVGHGINHEIAEQINQEIIHIIEKNSFT
;
A
#
# COMPACT_ATOMS: atom_id res chain seq x y z
N MET A 1 31.53 -7.13 -9.29
CA MET A 1 30.29 -6.39 -8.96
C MET A 1 29.44 -7.28 -8.06
N ALA A 2 29.57 -7.15 -6.75
CA ALA A 2 28.82 -7.97 -5.79
C ALA A 2 27.48 -7.30 -5.48
N MET A 3 26.43 -7.68 -6.20
CA MET A 3 25.07 -7.47 -5.71
C MET A 3 24.89 -8.46 -4.55
N LYS A 4 24.98 -7.97 -3.32
CA LYS A 4 24.64 -8.75 -2.14
C LYS A 4 23.18 -9.18 -2.32
N TYR A 5 22.92 -10.48 -2.47
CA TYR A 5 21.55 -11.00 -2.48
C TYR A 5 20.89 -10.55 -1.18
N HIS A 6 20.04 -9.53 -1.26
CA HIS A 6 19.14 -9.21 -0.17
C HIS A 6 18.15 -10.37 -0.12
N SER A 7 18.22 -11.19 0.94
CA SER A 7 17.23 -12.22 1.17
C SER A 7 15.88 -11.53 1.35
N ILE A 8 15.04 -11.57 0.32
CA ILE A 8 13.65 -11.16 0.43
C ILE A 8 12.98 -12.24 1.29
N SER A 9 12.80 -11.94 2.57
CA SER A 9 12.05 -12.78 3.51
C SER A 9 10.62 -12.29 3.59
N SER A 10 9.67 -13.21 3.56
CA SER A 10 8.27 -12.90 3.85
C SER A 10 8.10 -12.44 5.30
N LEU A 11 7.18 -11.51 5.52
CA LEU A 11 6.77 -11.13 6.87
C LEU A 11 6.01 -12.27 7.53
N SER A 12 6.24 -12.47 8.82
CA SER A 12 5.43 -13.37 9.63
C SER A 12 4.02 -12.81 9.83
N GLU A 13 3.06 -13.67 10.16
CA GLU A 13 1.68 -13.24 10.45
C GLU A 13 1.60 -12.20 11.57
N LYS A 14 2.48 -12.29 12.59
CA LYS A 14 2.56 -11.30 13.67
C LYS A 14 3.01 -9.92 13.15
N GLU A 15 3.96 -9.89 12.23
CA GLU A 15 4.42 -8.64 11.62
C GLU A 15 3.35 -8.05 10.68
N ILE A 16 2.64 -8.91 9.93
CA ILE A 16 1.50 -8.50 9.11
C ILE A 16 0.39 -7.89 9.97
N GLU A 17 0.09 -8.48 11.13
CA GLU A 17 -0.88 -7.95 12.09
C GLU A 17 -0.47 -6.57 12.63
N LEU A 18 0.80 -6.40 12.97
CA LEU A 18 1.34 -5.09 13.38
C LEU A 18 1.23 -4.05 12.25
N LEU A 19 1.52 -4.43 11.01
CA LEU A 19 1.36 -3.53 9.86
C LEU A 19 -0.10 -3.15 9.64
N ARG A 20 -1.04 -4.09 9.79
CA ARG A 20 -2.47 -3.82 9.59
C ARG A 20 -2.98 -2.71 10.50
N THR A 21 -2.44 -2.58 11.71
CA THR A 21 -2.83 -1.52 12.65
C THR A 21 -2.18 -0.18 12.35
N LYS A 22 -0.98 -0.17 11.74
CA LYS A 22 -0.15 1.04 11.59
C LYS A 22 -0.12 1.61 10.17
N ALA A 23 -0.42 0.81 9.17
CA ALA A 23 -0.30 1.20 7.76
C ALA A 23 -1.66 1.27 7.09
N PHE A 24 -1.79 2.24 6.19
CA PHE A 24 -2.88 2.34 5.23
C PHE A 24 -2.27 2.43 3.83
N PHE A 25 -2.70 1.56 2.92
CA PHE A 25 -2.18 1.46 1.57
C PHE A 25 -3.07 2.23 0.60
N LEU A 26 -2.46 3.03 -0.27
CA LEU A 26 -3.11 3.69 -1.42
C LEU A 26 -2.49 3.08 -2.67
N VAL A 27 -3.28 2.39 -3.50
CA VAL A 27 -2.75 1.55 -4.58
C VAL A 27 -3.50 1.81 -5.88
N GLY A 28 -2.75 2.03 -6.96
CA GLY A 28 -3.30 2.16 -8.31
C GLY A 28 -3.46 0.79 -8.98
N LEU A 29 -4.61 0.55 -9.60
CA LEU A 29 -4.93 -0.74 -10.23
C LEU A 29 -4.15 -1.01 -11.53
N GLU A 30 -3.56 0.03 -12.13
CA GLU A 30 -2.73 -0.08 -13.32
C GLU A 30 -1.22 -0.20 -12.98
N ASP A 31 -0.87 -0.27 -11.70
CA ASP A 31 0.52 -0.48 -11.25
C ASP A 31 1.01 -1.88 -11.70
N PRO A 32 2.23 -2.04 -12.24
CA PRO A 32 2.83 -3.35 -12.49
C PRO A 32 2.79 -4.32 -11.29
N PHE A 33 2.78 -3.80 -10.06
CA PHE A 33 2.58 -4.54 -8.83
C PHE A 33 1.26 -5.32 -8.82
N GLU A 34 0.21 -4.79 -9.43
CA GLU A 34 -1.10 -5.46 -9.52
C GLU A 34 -1.06 -6.66 -10.45
N LYS A 35 -0.26 -6.59 -11.53
CA LYS A 35 -0.01 -7.74 -12.41
C LYS A 35 0.66 -8.91 -11.69
N LEU A 36 1.28 -8.67 -10.53
CA LEU A 36 1.91 -9.67 -9.68
C LEU A 36 0.98 -10.19 -8.58
N GLY A 37 -0.29 -9.77 -8.55
CA GLY A 37 -1.27 -10.18 -7.54
C GLY A 37 -1.27 -9.32 -6.28
N GLY A 38 -0.80 -8.07 -6.37
CA GLY A 38 -0.76 -7.11 -5.27
C GLY A 38 -2.10 -6.94 -4.54
N GLU A 39 -3.17 -6.65 -5.28
CA GLU A 39 -4.52 -6.52 -4.75
C GLU A 39 -4.97 -7.79 -4.03
N ALA A 40 -4.75 -8.96 -4.64
CA ALA A 40 -5.15 -10.24 -4.07
C ALA A 40 -4.49 -10.46 -2.70
N ILE A 41 -3.18 -10.18 -2.58
CA ILE A 41 -2.44 -10.32 -1.32
C ILE A 41 -2.94 -9.31 -0.28
N LEU A 42 -3.15 -8.04 -0.65
CA LEU A 42 -3.63 -7.02 0.28
C LEU A 42 -5.03 -7.35 0.80
N ARG A 43 -5.91 -7.89 -0.05
CA ARG A 43 -7.25 -8.36 0.33
C ARG A 43 -7.21 -9.61 1.19
N GLU A 44 -6.43 -10.62 0.81
CA GLU A 44 -6.26 -11.87 1.56
C GLU A 44 -5.75 -11.58 2.99
N LYS A 45 -4.73 -10.74 3.10
CA LYS A 45 -4.14 -10.32 4.38
C LYS A 45 -4.96 -9.27 5.12
N LYS A 46 -6.12 -8.86 4.58
CA LYS A 46 -7.04 -7.87 5.16
C LYS A 46 -6.33 -6.59 5.55
N MET A 47 -5.43 -6.11 4.69
CA MET A 47 -4.72 -4.86 4.91
C MET A 47 -5.69 -3.69 4.78
N ARG A 48 -5.43 -2.58 5.49
CA ARG A 48 -6.17 -1.33 5.30
C ARG A 48 -5.73 -0.73 3.97
N VAL A 49 -6.58 -0.77 2.95
CA VAL A 49 -6.21 -0.35 1.59
C VAL A 49 -7.35 0.39 0.92
N LYS A 50 -7.01 1.36 0.07
CA LYS A 50 -7.90 1.98 -0.91
C LYS A 50 -7.28 1.85 -2.30
N PHE A 51 -8.06 1.30 -3.22
CA PHE A 51 -7.65 1.12 -4.61
C PHE A 51 -8.16 2.27 -5.48
N PHE A 52 -7.39 2.62 -6.50
CA PHE A 52 -7.70 3.69 -7.45
C PHE A 52 -7.61 3.14 -8.88
N GLU A 53 -8.69 3.27 -9.65
CA GLU A 53 -8.74 2.87 -11.06
C GLU A 53 -8.04 3.90 -11.96
N GLY A 54 -7.48 3.42 -13.08
CA GLY A 54 -6.91 4.29 -14.12
C GLY A 54 -5.61 5.00 -13.74
N VAL A 55 -4.97 4.61 -12.64
CA VAL A 55 -3.70 5.16 -12.17
C VAL A 55 -2.71 4.04 -11.86
N GLY A 56 -1.44 4.30 -12.15
CA GLY A 56 -0.37 3.33 -12.04
C GLY A 56 0.58 3.60 -10.87
N HIS A 57 1.86 3.29 -11.11
CA HIS A 57 2.93 3.39 -10.12
C HIS A 57 3.17 4.82 -9.63
N GLY A 58 2.90 5.82 -10.46
CA GLY A 58 3.11 7.23 -10.19
C GLY A 58 1.88 7.89 -9.58
N ILE A 59 1.12 7.20 -8.74
CA ILE A 59 -0.19 7.68 -8.24
C ILE A 59 -0.14 9.09 -7.62
N ASN A 60 0.98 9.43 -6.96
CA ASN A 60 1.23 10.75 -6.37
C ASN A 60 1.50 11.87 -7.40
N HIS A 61 1.79 11.52 -8.64
CA HIS A 61 1.93 12.44 -9.77
C HIS A 61 0.67 12.44 -10.66
N GLU A 62 0.02 11.29 -10.81
CA GLU A 62 -1.17 11.11 -11.67
C GLU A 62 -2.43 11.75 -11.05
N ILE A 63 -2.64 11.59 -9.74
CA ILE A 63 -3.80 12.11 -8.99
C ILE A 63 -3.35 12.76 -7.68
N ALA A 64 -2.32 13.61 -7.76
CA ALA A 64 -1.64 14.21 -6.61
C ALA A 64 -2.59 14.86 -5.59
N GLU A 65 -3.54 15.67 -6.06
CA GLU A 65 -4.49 16.37 -5.19
C GLU A 65 -5.37 15.39 -4.42
N GLN A 66 -5.93 14.39 -5.12
CA GLN A 66 -6.77 13.37 -4.51
C GLN A 66 -6.00 12.54 -3.47
N ILE A 67 -4.75 12.17 -3.76
CA ILE A 67 -3.91 11.42 -2.82
C ILE A 67 -3.57 12.25 -1.59
N ASN A 68 -3.24 13.52 -1.75
CA ASN A 68 -2.97 14.41 -0.62
C ASN A 68 -4.19 14.56 0.29
N GLN A 69 -5.39 14.72 -0.30
CA GLN A 69 -6.63 14.77 0.49
C GLN A 69 -6.89 13.46 1.24
N GLU A 70 -6.66 12.31 0.59
CA GLU A 70 -6.83 11.02 1.26
C GLU A 70 -5.84 10.84 2.42
N ILE A 71 -4.59 11.27 2.25
CA ILE A 71 -3.58 11.23 3.31
C ILE A 71 -4.02 12.08 4.50
N ILE A 72 -4.47 13.33 4.25
CA ILE A 72 -4.98 14.22 5.30
C ILE A 72 -6.13 13.54 6.06
N HIS A 73 -7.13 13.04 5.33
CA HIS A 73 -8.28 12.36 5.93
C HIS A 73 -7.90 11.14 6.77
N ILE A 74 -6.94 10.34 6.29
CA ILE A 74 -6.43 9.19 7.06
C ILE A 74 -5.76 9.68 8.35
N ILE A 75 -4.89 10.70 8.28
CA ILE A 75 -4.18 11.21 9.45
C ILE A 75 -5.15 11.81 10.46
N GLU A 76 -6.12 12.61 10.02
CA GLU A 76 -7.14 13.21 10.89
C GLU A 76 -7.95 12.13 11.61
N LYS A 77 -8.43 11.11 10.88
CA LYS A 77 -9.17 9.99 11.49
C LYS A 77 -8.38 9.21 12.54
N ASN A 78 -7.07 9.07 12.38
CA ASN A 78 -6.23 8.35 13.35
C ASN A 78 -5.71 9.27 14.48
N SER A 79 -5.87 10.59 14.39
CA SER A 79 -5.41 11.55 15.40
C SER A 79 -6.41 11.76 16.54
N PHE A 80 -7.62 11.18 16.45
CA PHE A 80 -8.68 11.25 17.46
C PHE A 80 -9.02 9.90 18.13
N THR A 81 -8.10 8.94 18.07
CA THR A 81 -8.17 7.63 18.77
C THR A 81 -6.93 7.42 19.60
#